data_AF-A0A7C1BTR5-F1
#
_entry.id   AF-A0A7C1BTR5-F1
#
_cell.length_a   1.000
_cell.length_b   1.000
_cell.length_c   1.000
_cell.angle_alpha   90.00
_cell.angle_beta   90.00
_cell.angle_gamma   90.00
#
_symmetry.space_group_name_H-M   'P 1'
#
loop_
_entity.id
_entity.type
_entity.pdbx_description
1 polymer ?
#
loop_
_entity_poly.entity_id
_entity_poly.type
_entity_poly.pdbx_seq_one_letter_code
_entity_poly.pdbx_strand_id
1 'polypeptide(L)'
;MARIDYLDLIPQSEIERLRVYASVIMEIYLRSLWNVLTRRKDLSKELRDINESLYLIKAKIRMAWSFKYDRRKRLDFFYRVTIPAALYGIPVTSDTLGSLYINDVWGSLVKLKKKVKSMLKWCSGRPYYTVIKQPLEEFLGIIDECLDALAITDLRRCESLIDKASQVITEALSRIELISIKS
;
A
#
# COMPACT_ATOMS: atom_id res chain seq x y z
N MET A 1 34.08 55.26 25.09
CA MET A 1 32.68 54.79 25.26
C MET A 1 32.72 53.28 25.39
N ALA A 2 32.38 52.74 26.55
CA ALA A 2 32.27 51.30 26.74
C ALA A 2 31.00 50.80 26.05
N ARG A 3 31.13 49.79 25.18
CA ARG A 3 29.98 49.06 24.62
C ARG A 3 29.31 48.32 25.78
N ILE A 4 28.11 48.74 26.15
CA ILE A 4 27.25 47.94 27.02
C ILE A 4 26.63 46.89 26.12
N ASP A 5 26.98 45.62 26.34
CA ASP A 5 26.30 44.52 25.68
C ASP A 5 24.90 44.40 26.29
N TYR A 6 23.86 44.51 25.47
CA TYR A 6 22.46 44.48 25.92
C TYR A 6 22.07 43.20 26.67
N LEU A 7 22.91 42.16 26.57
CA LEU A 7 22.77 40.90 27.33
C LEU A 7 23.08 41.07 28.82
N ASP A 8 23.89 42.06 29.21
CA ASP A 8 24.25 42.32 30.61
C ASP A 8 23.12 43.02 31.39
N LEU A 9 22.11 43.53 30.68
CA LEU A 9 20.92 44.19 31.26
C LEU A 9 19.79 43.20 31.58
N ILE A 10 19.90 41.94 31.15
CA ILE A 10 18.88 40.92 31.38
C ILE A 10 19.22 40.18 32.69
N PRO A 11 18.31 40.13 33.67
CA PRO A 11 18.52 39.37 34.90
C PRO A 11 18.87 37.90 34.59
N GLN A 12 19.90 37.34 35.22
CA GLN A 12 20.31 35.94 34.99
C GLN A 12 19.14 34.95 35.14
N SER A 13 18.19 35.22 36.03
CA SER A 13 16.98 34.41 36.21
C SER A 13 16.04 34.38 35.00
N GLU A 14 16.03 35.42 34.16
CA GLU A 14 15.29 35.44 32.90
C GLU A 14 16.02 34.69 31.79
N ILE A 15 17.36 34.81 31.74
CA ILE A 15 18.21 34.04 30.83
C ILE A 15 18.04 32.53 31.07
N GLU A 16 18.03 32.11 32.34
CA GLU A 16 17.82 30.71 32.72
C GLU A 16 16.43 30.21 32.30
N ARG A 17 15.37 31.03 32.48
CA ARG A 17 14.02 30.68 32.01
C ARG A 17 13.97 30.51 30.49
N LEU A 18 14.56 31.45 29.74
CA LEU A 18 14.61 31.38 28.27
C LEU A 18 15.37 30.15 27.79
N ARG A 19 16.47 29.75 28.46
CA ARG A 19 17.18 28.50 28.19
C ARG A 19 16.31 27.28 28.42
N VAL A 20 15.58 27.24 29.53
CA VAL A 20 14.64 26.14 29.82
C VAL A 20 13.55 26.07 28.75
N TYR A 21 12.92 27.20 28.40
CA TYR A 21 11.91 27.25 27.34
C TYR A 21 12.46 26.79 25.99
N ALA A 22 13.66 27.26 25.61
CA ALA A 22 14.32 26.83 24.39
C ALA A 22 14.61 25.32 24.41
N SER A 23 15.06 24.77 25.53
CA SER A 23 15.31 23.33 25.67
C SER A 23 14.03 22.49 25.52
N VAL A 24 12.92 22.93 26.10
CA VAL A 24 11.62 22.25 26.02
C VAL A 24 11.08 22.31 24.59
N ILE A 25 11.17 23.46 23.93
CA ILE A 25 10.79 23.61 22.52
C ILE A 25 11.64 22.69 21.64
N MET A 26 12.95 22.63 21.90
CA MET A 26 13.87 21.80 21.12
C MET A 26 13.63 20.31 21.35
N GLU A 27 13.32 19.89 22.57
CA GLU A 27 12.95 18.52 22.89
C GLU A 27 11.63 18.12 22.21
N ILE A 28 10.61 18.99 22.24
CA ILE A 28 9.35 18.78 21.51
C ILE A 28 9.60 18.65 20.00
N TYR A 29 10.46 19.51 19.45
CA TYR A 29 10.81 19.50 18.03
C TYR A 29 11.55 18.21 17.64
N LEU A 30 12.54 17.79 18.44
CA LEU A 30 13.29 16.56 18.23
C LEU A 30 12.41 15.30 18.39
N ARG A 31 11.48 15.29 19.35
CA ARG A 31 10.49 14.21 19.49
C ARG A 31 9.53 14.16 18.30
N SER A 32 9.10 15.31 17.80
CA SER A 32 8.27 15.41 16.60
C SER A 32 9.03 14.87 15.39
N LEU A 33 10.28 15.29 15.20
CA LEU A 33 11.16 14.81 14.13
C LEU A 33 11.42 13.31 14.21
N TRP A 34 11.73 12.79 15.40
CA TRP A 34 11.95 11.37 15.63
C TRP A 34 10.69 10.55 15.31
N ASN A 35 9.52 11.00 15.78
CA ASN A 35 8.24 10.37 15.45
C ASN A 35 7.93 10.42 13.95
N VAL A 36 8.29 11.51 13.27
CA VAL A 36 8.14 11.63 11.82
C VAL A 36 9.07 10.65 11.09
N LEU A 37 10.31 10.51 11.53
CA LEU A 37 11.32 9.64 10.90
C LEU A 37 11.03 8.14 11.12
N THR A 38 10.66 7.73 12.33
CA THR A 38 10.33 6.32 12.62
C THR A 38 9.03 5.89 11.95
N ARG A 39 7.99 6.73 11.96
CA ARG A 39 6.69 6.43 11.34
C ARG A 39 6.70 6.46 9.81
N ARG A 40 7.67 7.14 9.17
CA ARG A 40 7.87 7.10 7.71
C ARG A 40 8.34 5.73 7.23
N LYS A 41 9.22 5.06 7.99
CA LYS A 41 9.67 3.70 7.68
C LYS A 41 8.51 2.69 7.66
N ASP A 42 7.53 2.89 8.54
CA ASP A 42 6.30 2.07 8.54
C ASP A 42 5.47 2.30 7.28
N LEU A 43 5.22 3.55 6.86
CA LEU A 43 4.39 3.82 5.69
C LEU A 43 5.00 3.33 4.36
N SER A 44 6.30 3.54 4.16
CA SER A 44 6.99 3.03 2.96
C SER A 44 6.94 1.50 2.91
N LYS A 45 7.07 0.83 4.05
CA LYS A 45 6.91 -0.62 4.14
C LYS A 45 5.47 -1.03 3.79
N GLU A 46 4.47 -0.38 4.36
CA GLU A 46 3.06 -0.70 4.08
C GLU A 46 2.70 -0.59 2.59
N LEU A 47 3.23 0.43 1.90
CA LEU A 47 3.03 0.59 0.46
C LEU A 47 3.78 -0.46 -0.37
N ARG A 48 4.98 -0.90 0.06
CA ARG A 48 5.69 -2.03 -0.57
C ARG A 48 4.90 -3.33 -0.42
N ASP A 49 4.38 -3.61 0.78
CA ASP A 49 3.53 -4.77 1.03
C ASP A 49 2.26 -4.75 0.17
N ILE A 50 1.68 -3.57 -0.08
CA ILE A 50 0.56 -3.41 -1.02
C ILE A 50 0.99 -3.79 -2.44
N ASN A 51 2.14 -3.31 -2.89
CA ASN A 51 2.64 -3.58 -4.25
C ASN A 51 2.93 -5.09 -4.45
N GLU A 52 3.52 -5.75 -3.45
CA GLU A 52 3.71 -7.20 -3.44
C GLU A 52 2.38 -7.96 -3.52
N SER A 53 1.37 -7.48 -2.79
CA SER A 53 0.02 -8.06 -2.84
C SER A 53 -0.60 -7.92 -4.23
N LEU A 54 -0.41 -6.79 -4.92
CA LEU A 54 -0.88 -6.57 -6.30
C LEU A 54 -0.19 -7.51 -7.29
N TYR A 55 1.12 -7.73 -7.14
CA TYR A 55 1.86 -8.69 -7.96
C TYR A 55 1.28 -10.12 -7.83
N LEU A 56 1.02 -10.55 -6.59
CA LEU A 56 0.40 -11.86 -6.33
C LEU A 56 -1.02 -11.94 -6.90
N ILE A 57 -1.82 -10.88 -6.76
CA ILE A 57 -3.15 -10.78 -7.36
C ILE A 57 -3.07 -10.93 -8.89
N LYS A 58 -2.16 -10.22 -9.54
CA LYS A 58 -1.94 -10.30 -10.99
C LYS A 58 -1.59 -11.73 -11.43
N ALA A 59 -0.71 -12.41 -10.71
CA ALA A 59 -0.36 -13.80 -10.98
C ALA A 59 -1.59 -14.71 -10.90
N LYS A 60 -2.44 -14.55 -9.87
CA LYS A 60 -3.68 -15.31 -9.71
C LYS A 60 -4.69 -15.04 -10.83
N ILE A 61 -4.82 -13.79 -11.29
CA ILE A 61 -5.66 -13.44 -12.45
C ILE A 61 -5.18 -14.18 -13.71
N ARG A 62 -3.87 -14.20 -13.96
CA ARG A 62 -3.29 -14.93 -15.10
C ARG A 62 -3.53 -16.43 -15.00
N MET A 63 -3.42 -17.01 -13.80
CA MET A 63 -3.76 -18.41 -13.56
C MET A 63 -5.24 -18.68 -13.86
N ALA A 64 -6.15 -17.86 -13.32
CA ALA A 64 -7.58 -17.95 -13.61
C ALA A 64 -7.87 -17.88 -15.12
N TRP A 65 -7.22 -16.94 -15.83
CA TRP A 65 -7.37 -16.81 -17.27
C TRP A 65 -6.91 -18.07 -18.00
N SER A 66 -5.76 -18.64 -17.60
CA SER A 66 -5.24 -19.87 -18.20
C SER A 66 -6.18 -21.06 -18.03
N PHE A 67 -6.80 -21.20 -16.86
CA PHE A 67 -7.73 -22.29 -16.58
C PHE A 67 -9.10 -22.11 -17.25
N LYS A 68 -9.51 -20.88 -17.58
CA LYS A 68 -10.79 -20.61 -18.25
C LYS A 68 -10.69 -20.55 -19.78
N TYR A 69 -9.63 -19.94 -20.31
CA TYR A 69 -9.57 -19.53 -21.72
C TYR A 69 -8.41 -20.15 -22.52
N ASP A 70 -7.34 -20.64 -21.88
CA ASP A 70 -6.23 -21.30 -22.60
C ASP A 70 -6.58 -22.78 -22.87
N ARG A 71 -7.04 -23.06 -24.09
CA ARG A 71 -7.45 -24.41 -24.51
C ARG A 71 -6.34 -25.45 -24.31
N ARG A 72 -5.08 -25.11 -24.60
CA ARG A 72 -3.98 -26.07 -24.50
C ARG A 72 -3.72 -26.45 -23.05
N LYS A 73 -3.67 -25.45 -22.15
CA LYS A 73 -3.50 -25.69 -20.71
C LYS A 73 -4.67 -26.41 -20.08
N ARG A 74 -5.90 -26.10 -20.52
CA ARG A 74 -7.11 -26.82 -20.05
C ARG A 74 -7.07 -28.30 -20.41
N LEU A 75 -6.67 -28.64 -21.64
CA LEU A 75 -6.52 -30.03 -22.07
C LEU A 75 -5.41 -30.74 -21.28
N ASP A 76 -4.24 -30.11 -21.13
CA ASP A 76 -3.13 -30.68 -20.36
C ASP A 76 -3.54 -30.94 -18.89
N PHE A 77 -4.19 -29.98 -18.25
CA PHE A 77 -4.72 -30.14 -16.89
C PHE A 77 -5.77 -31.25 -16.80
N PHE A 78 -6.65 -31.36 -17.80
CA PHE A 78 -7.67 -32.40 -17.84
C PHE A 78 -7.03 -33.81 -17.83
N TYR A 79 -6.05 -34.05 -18.70
CA TYR A 79 -5.38 -35.36 -18.77
C TYR A 79 -4.50 -35.65 -17.56
N ARG A 80 -3.78 -34.65 -17.05
CA ARG A 80 -2.80 -34.84 -15.97
C ARG A 80 -3.39 -34.82 -14.57
N VAL A 81 -4.52 -34.14 -14.38
CA VAL A 81 -5.09 -33.91 -13.05
C VAL A 81 -6.54 -34.36 -12.98
N THR A 82 -7.39 -33.90 -13.90
CA THR A 82 -8.83 -34.20 -13.82
C THR A 82 -9.11 -35.70 -13.94
N ILE A 83 -8.55 -36.39 -14.94
CA ILE A 83 -8.76 -37.84 -15.13
C ILE A 83 -8.22 -38.63 -13.91
N PRO A 84 -6.96 -38.46 -13.48
CA PRO A 84 -6.46 -39.16 -12.30
C PRO A 84 -7.29 -38.88 -11.04
N ALA A 85 -7.65 -37.62 -10.77
CA ALA A 85 -8.41 -37.26 -9.58
C ALA A 85 -9.85 -37.84 -9.61
N ALA A 86 -10.46 -37.94 -10.80
CA ALA A 86 -11.75 -38.60 -10.99
C ALA A 86 -11.69 -40.09 -10.64
N LEU A 87 -10.58 -40.78 -10.95
CA LEU A 87 -10.39 -42.19 -10.56
C LEU A 87 -10.34 -42.39 -9.05
N TYR A 88 -9.96 -41.35 -8.29
CA TYR A 88 -10.01 -41.32 -6.83
C TYR A 88 -11.30 -40.69 -6.26
N GLY A 89 -12.32 -40.45 -7.11
CA GLY A 89 -13.65 -39.99 -6.72
C GLY A 89 -13.82 -38.48 -6.54
N ILE A 90 -12.82 -37.65 -6.86
CA ILE A 90 -12.89 -36.19 -6.70
C ILE A 90 -12.42 -35.51 -7.99
N PRO A 91 -13.26 -35.42 -9.04
CA PRO A 91 -12.88 -34.76 -10.27
C PRO A 91 -12.66 -33.26 -10.04
N VAL A 92 -11.41 -32.81 -10.14
CA VAL A 92 -11.08 -31.38 -10.13
C VAL A 92 -10.98 -30.91 -11.58
N THR A 93 -11.86 -30.00 -11.99
CA THR A 93 -11.87 -29.45 -13.35
C THR A 93 -11.06 -28.16 -13.46
N SER A 94 -10.64 -27.81 -14.68
CA SER A 94 -10.01 -26.50 -14.94
C SER A 94 -10.92 -25.35 -14.50
N ASP A 95 -12.23 -25.48 -14.72
CA ASP A 95 -13.19 -24.42 -14.42
C ASP A 95 -13.38 -24.24 -12.91
N THR A 96 -13.30 -25.34 -12.15
CA THR A 96 -13.26 -25.31 -10.67
C THR A 96 -12.05 -24.52 -10.18
N LEU A 97 -10.84 -24.81 -10.69
CA LEU A 97 -9.63 -24.06 -10.30
C LEU A 97 -9.69 -22.60 -10.76
N GLY A 98 -10.15 -22.34 -11.98
CA GLY A 98 -10.32 -20.99 -12.51
C GLY A 98 -11.21 -20.14 -11.60
N SER A 99 -12.33 -20.70 -11.14
CA SER A 99 -13.24 -20.04 -10.20
C SER A 99 -12.61 -19.85 -8.82
N LEU A 100 -11.81 -20.81 -8.35
CA LEU A 100 -11.07 -20.74 -7.09
C LEU A 100 -10.09 -19.55 -7.07
N TYR A 101 -9.31 -19.37 -8.14
CA TYR A 101 -8.40 -18.24 -8.28
C TYR A 101 -9.15 -16.89 -8.36
N ILE A 102 -10.29 -16.83 -9.04
CA ILE A 102 -11.13 -15.61 -9.08
C ILE A 102 -11.63 -15.23 -7.69
N ASN A 103 -12.14 -16.21 -6.93
CA ASN A 103 -12.62 -15.98 -5.57
C ASN A 103 -11.50 -15.52 -4.62
N ASP A 104 -10.32 -16.11 -4.76
CA ASP A 104 -9.15 -15.71 -3.96
C ASP A 104 -8.65 -14.29 -4.34
N VAL A 105 -8.67 -13.93 -5.62
CA VAL A 105 -8.42 -12.56 -6.07
C VAL A 105 -9.44 -11.59 -5.46
N TRP A 106 -10.74 -11.91 -5.52
CA TRP A 106 -11.80 -11.10 -4.92
C TRP A 106 -11.55 -10.86 -3.43
N GLY A 107 -11.29 -11.93 -2.68
CA GLY A 107 -11.00 -11.86 -1.24
C GLY A 107 -9.74 -11.02 -0.95
N SER A 108 -8.71 -11.15 -1.78
CA SER A 108 -7.47 -10.37 -1.66
C SER A 108 -7.70 -8.89 -1.89
N LEU A 109 -8.49 -8.51 -2.92
CA LEU A 109 -8.83 -7.13 -3.22
C LEU A 109 -9.67 -6.48 -2.12
N VAL A 110 -10.66 -7.19 -1.57
CA VAL A 110 -11.46 -6.70 -0.44
C VAL A 110 -10.59 -6.44 0.79
N LYS A 111 -9.65 -7.34 1.10
CA LYS A 111 -8.68 -7.15 2.19
C LYS A 111 -7.79 -5.93 1.94
N LEU A 112 -7.29 -5.77 0.71
CA LEU A 112 -6.43 -4.67 0.32
C LEU A 112 -7.16 -3.32 0.41
N LYS A 113 -8.42 -3.27 -0.05
CA LYS A 113 -9.32 -2.11 0.10
C LYS A 113 -9.47 -1.70 1.56
N LYS A 114 -9.73 -2.67 2.46
CA LYS A 114 -9.85 -2.41 3.91
C LYS A 114 -8.55 -1.87 4.50
N LYS A 115 -7.40 -2.46 4.12
CA LYS A 115 -6.07 -2.03 4.56
C LYS A 115 -5.80 -0.58 4.16
N VAL A 116 -6.02 -0.22 2.89
CA VAL A 116 -5.80 1.15 2.40
C VAL A 116 -6.75 2.17 3.05
N LYS A 117 -8.03 1.82 3.25
CA LYS A 117 -8.95 2.67 4.03
C LYS A 117 -8.46 2.92 5.45
N SER A 118 -7.90 1.90 6.10
CA SER A 118 -7.31 2.04 7.43
C SER A 118 -6.06 2.94 7.40
N MET A 119 -5.22 2.81 6.38
CA MET A 119 -4.05 3.67 6.18
C MET A 119 -4.46 5.13 5.98
N LEU A 120 -5.44 5.43 5.13
CA LEU A 120 -5.95 6.80 4.94
C LEU A 120 -6.41 7.43 6.26
N LYS A 121 -7.16 6.68 7.08
CA LYS A 121 -7.57 7.13 8.42
C LYS A 121 -6.37 7.36 9.34
N TRP A 122 -5.43 6.42 9.39
CA TRP A 122 -4.23 6.52 10.21
C TRP A 122 -3.32 7.69 9.81
N CYS A 123 -3.26 7.99 8.51
CA CYS A 123 -2.50 9.10 7.96
C CYS A 123 -3.18 10.46 8.18
N SER A 124 -4.48 10.51 8.47
CA SER A 124 -5.19 11.77 8.68
C SER A 124 -4.55 12.61 9.80
N GLY A 125 -4.30 13.89 9.53
CA GLY A 125 -3.61 14.79 10.46
C GLY A 125 -2.08 14.65 10.51
N ARG A 126 -1.46 13.89 9.60
CA ARG A 126 0.01 13.72 9.55
C ARG A 126 0.65 14.51 8.40
N PRO A 127 1.93 14.90 8.52
CA PRO A 127 2.59 15.77 7.54
C PRO A 127 2.64 15.21 6.11
N TYR A 128 2.69 13.89 5.96
CA TYR A 128 2.75 13.21 4.67
C TYR A 128 1.37 12.98 4.05
N TYR A 129 0.28 13.20 4.78
CA TYR A 129 -1.09 12.91 4.34
C TYR A 129 -1.43 13.58 3.01
N THR A 130 -1.11 14.85 2.84
CA THR A 130 -1.39 15.62 1.62
C THR A 130 -0.75 15.03 0.38
N VAL A 131 0.38 14.35 0.54
CA VAL A 131 1.17 13.76 -0.57
C VAL A 131 0.60 12.40 -0.99
N ILE A 132 0.11 11.63 -0.03
CA ILE A 132 -0.32 10.24 -0.25
C ILE A 132 -1.84 10.08 -0.36
N LYS A 133 -2.63 11.08 0.06
CA LYS A 133 -4.09 11.02 0.08
C LYS A 133 -4.64 10.73 -1.31
N GLN A 134 -4.30 11.56 -2.29
CA GLN A 134 -4.81 11.42 -3.66
C GLN A 134 -4.42 10.08 -4.29
N PRO A 135 -3.14 9.62 -4.26
CA PRO A 135 -2.80 8.30 -4.76
C PRO A 135 -3.56 7.15 -4.09
N LEU A 136 -3.77 7.21 -2.76
CA LEU A 136 -4.51 6.15 -2.06
C LEU A 136 -6.02 6.19 -2.35
N GLU A 137 -6.60 7.37 -2.59
CA GLU A 137 -7.99 7.52 -3.01
C GLU A 137 -8.19 7.02 -4.45
N GLU A 138 -7.28 7.36 -5.37
CA GLU A 138 -7.27 6.84 -6.73
C GLU A 138 -7.13 5.31 -6.74
N PHE A 139 -6.19 4.78 -5.96
CA PHE A 139 -6.03 3.34 -5.77
C PHE A 139 -7.32 2.67 -5.32
N LEU A 140 -8.05 3.24 -4.34
CA LEU A 140 -9.33 2.69 -3.89
C LEU A 140 -10.38 2.66 -5.01
N GLY A 141 -10.44 3.68 -5.85
CA GLY A 141 -11.32 3.70 -7.02
C GLY A 141 -10.98 2.58 -8.02
N ILE A 142 -9.69 2.39 -8.30
CA ILE A 142 -9.22 1.33 -9.19
C ILE A 142 -9.56 -0.06 -8.64
N ILE A 143 -9.44 -0.27 -7.32
CA ILE A 143 -9.81 -1.54 -6.68
C ILE A 143 -11.32 -1.81 -6.80
N ASP A 144 -12.15 -0.77 -6.75
CA ASP A 144 -13.60 -0.92 -6.94
C ASP A 144 -13.93 -1.31 -8.38
N GLU A 145 -13.28 -0.68 -9.36
CA GLU A 145 -13.39 -1.12 -10.76
C GLU A 145 -12.88 -2.55 -10.98
N CYS A 146 -11.85 -2.99 -10.24
CA CYS A 146 -11.38 -4.38 -10.32
C CYS A 146 -12.45 -5.35 -9.83
N LEU A 147 -13.11 -5.04 -8.72
CA LEU A 147 -14.19 -5.87 -8.17
C LEU A 147 -15.36 -5.93 -9.15
N ASP A 148 -15.74 -4.82 -9.76
CA ASP A 148 -16.78 -4.78 -10.79
C ASP A 148 -16.40 -5.62 -12.01
N ALA A 149 -15.15 -5.54 -12.47
CA ALA A 149 -14.64 -6.37 -13.57
C ALA A 149 -14.69 -7.87 -13.23
N LEU A 150 -14.33 -8.26 -12.00
CA LEU A 150 -14.40 -9.66 -11.56
C LEU A 150 -15.83 -10.17 -11.44
N ALA A 151 -16.79 -9.33 -11.09
CA ALA A 151 -18.20 -9.71 -10.97
C ALA A 151 -18.76 -10.20 -12.31
N ILE A 152 -18.28 -9.63 -13.41
CA ILE A 152 -18.59 -10.06 -14.78
C ILE A 152 -17.53 -11.00 -15.39
N THR A 153 -16.55 -11.46 -14.59
CA THR A 153 -15.45 -12.33 -15.01
C THR A 153 -14.56 -11.73 -16.13
N ASP A 154 -14.46 -10.41 -16.22
CA ASP A 154 -13.54 -9.73 -17.15
C ASP A 154 -12.11 -9.69 -16.57
N LEU A 155 -11.40 -10.81 -16.73
CA LEU A 155 -10.05 -10.97 -16.19
C LEU A 155 -9.01 -10.08 -16.88
N ARG A 156 -9.20 -9.74 -18.17
CA ARG A 156 -8.25 -8.88 -18.90
C ARG A 156 -8.36 -7.43 -18.42
N ARG A 157 -9.58 -6.93 -18.27
CA ARG A 157 -9.80 -5.60 -17.69
C ARG A 157 -9.29 -5.55 -16.26
N CYS A 158 -9.58 -6.58 -15.45
CA CYS A 158 -9.06 -6.66 -14.09
C CYS A 158 -7.52 -6.63 -14.06
N GLU A 159 -6.83 -7.38 -14.91
CA GLU A 159 -5.35 -7.35 -14.99
C GLU A 159 -4.83 -5.95 -15.32
N SER A 160 -5.42 -5.27 -16.30
CA SER A 160 -5.02 -3.90 -16.67
C SER A 160 -5.23 -2.90 -15.54
N LEU A 161 -6.32 -3.03 -14.78
CA LEU A 161 -6.59 -2.19 -13.62
C LEU A 161 -5.56 -2.44 -12.49
N ILE A 162 -5.14 -3.69 -12.27
CA ILE A 162 -4.07 -4.01 -11.30
C ILE A 162 -2.74 -3.38 -11.69
N ASP A 163 -2.43 -3.30 -12.99
CA ASP A 163 -1.24 -2.59 -13.47
C ASP A 163 -1.30 -1.09 -13.17
N LYS A 164 -2.45 -0.46 -13.42
CA LYS A 164 -2.68 0.94 -13.04
C LYS A 164 -2.56 1.14 -11.53
N ALA A 165 -3.17 0.26 -10.73
CA ALA A 165 -3.08 0.31 -9.27
C ALA A 165 -1.63 0.24 -8.79
N SER A 166 -0.82 -0.62 -9.40
CA SER A 166 0.60 -0.78 -9.08
C SER A 166 1.42 0.47 -9.43
N GLN A 167 1.10 1.12 -10.56
CA GLN A 167 1.72 2.40 -10.95
C GLN A 167 1.43 3.49 -9.93
N VAL A 168 0.16 3.64 -9.53
CA VAL A 168 -0.26 4.65 -8.54
C VAL A 168 0.46 4.45 -7.20
N ILE A 169 0.58 3.19 -6.73
CA ILE A 169 1.29 2.89 -5.48
C ILE A 169 2.80 3.13 -5.62
N THR A 170 3.40 2.81 -6.76
CA THR A 170 4.82 3.06 -7.03
C THR A 170 5.12 4.56 -7.05
N GLU A 171 4.22 5.36 -7.62
CA GLU A 171 4.31 6.81 -7.58
C GLU A 171 4.21 7.34 -6.14
N ALA A 172 3.24 6.84 -5.36
CA ALA A 172 3.09 7.21 -3.96
C ALA A 172 4.36 6.89 -3.13
N LEU A 173 4.96 5.73 -3.36
CA LEU A 173 6.24 5.32 -2.77
C LEU A 173 7.35 6.31 -3.11
N SER A 174 7.50 6.63 -4.40
CA SER A 174 8.53 7.56 -4.90
C SER A 174 8.38 8.94 -4.27
N ARG A 175 7.14 9.44 -4.13
CA ARG A 175 6.86 10.73 -3.49
C ARG A 175 7.28 10.74 -2.01
N ILE A 176 7.08 9.64 -1.28
CA ILE A 176 7.50 9.52 0.14
C ILE A 176 9.03 9.44 0.25
N GLU A 177 9.67 8.67 -0.62
CA GLU A 177 11.13 8.49 -0.60
C GLU A 177 11.85 9.82 -0.92
N LEU A 178 11.34 10.61 -1.86
CA LEU A 178 11.87 11.96 -2.16
C LEU A 178 11.81 12.92 -0.96
N ILE A 179 10.77 12.80 -0.13
CA ILE A 179 10.63 13.58 1.11
C ILE A 179 11.62 13.11 2.17
N SER A 180 12.06 11.84 2.12
CA SER A 180 13.07 11.28 3.03
C SER A 180 14.50 11.69 2.68
N ILE A 181 14.79 12.06 1.43
CA ILE A 181 16.14 12.44 0.98
C ILE A 181 16.40 13.94 1.24
N LYS A 182 15.36 14.78 1.24
CA LYS A 182 15.45 16.23 1.42
C LYS A 182 15.35 16.71 2.88
N SER A 183 15.20 15.80 3.83
CA SER A 183 15.08 16.07 5.28
C SER A 183 16.25 15.48 6.04
#